data_AF-A0A940ANJ4-F1
#
_entry.id   AF-A0A940ANJ4-F1
#
_cell.length_a   1.000
_cell.length_b   1.000
_cell.length_c   1.000
_cell.angle_alpha   90.00
_cell.angle_beta   90.00
_cell.angle_gamma   90.00
#
_symmetry.space_group_name_H-M   'P 1'
#
loop_
_entity.id
_entity.type
_entity.pdbx_description
1 polymer ?
#
loop_
_entity_poly.entity_id
_entity_poly.type
_entity_poly.pdbx_seq_one_letter_code
_entity_poly.pdbx_strand_id
1 'polypeptide(L)'
;MDIQLEPLSDAIRKEDLRPYSSLLFTIYQDQDAFSIEACFDEGALVLGRENPYVICGAASPWKKVEKAVGKALAKLIKSNSSSYSHFDSIAYGFADGDLNYIRKPRKKKDDALLKGGKKETVHFTSEDFKDFTPAKLKAWLTVYLKAEANEKSWKEWFTLKFETLSEEQLQYWREFLASNFDYEKYHSDK
;
A
#
# COMPACT_ATOMS: atom_id res chain seq x y z
N MET A 1 29.05 -11.97 -3.10
CA MET A 1 28.58 -11.40 -4.37
C MET A 1 28.44 -9.94 -4.10
N ASP A 2 29.20 -9.16 -4.83
CA ASP A 2 29.31 -7.72 -4.60
C ASP A 2 28.42 -7.03 -5.62
N ILE A 3 27.46 -6.25 -5.11
CA ILE A 3 26.57 -5.43 -5.92
C ILE A 3 27.23 -4.06 -6.04
N GLN A 4 27.45 -3.61 -7.28
CA GLN A 4 28.01 -2.30 -7.57
C GLN A 4 26.87 -1.28 -7.71
N LEU A 5 26.70 -0.43 -6.70
CA LEU A 5 25.67 0.64 -6.71
C LEU A 5 26.29 2.04 -6.78
N GLU A 6 27.60 2.15 -6.71
CA GLU A 6 28.35 3.40 -6.66
C GLU A 6 28.03 4.29 -7.87
N PRO A 7 28.03 3.80 -9.13
CA PRO A 7 27.73 4.64 -10.29
C PRO A 7 26.32 5.24 -10.25
N LEU A 8 25.31 4.43 -9.89
CA LEU A 8 23.93 4.90 -9.73
C LEU A 8 23.83 5.89 -8.56
N SER A 9 24.46 5.58 -7.43
CA SER A 9 24.47 6.46 -6.25
C SER A 9 25.05 7.83 -6.58
N ASP A 10 26.14 7.87 -7.35
CA ASP A 10 26.79 9.12 -7.74
C ASP A 10 25.96 9.91 -8.76
N ALA A 11 25.20 9.23 -9.62
CA ALA A 11 24.21 9.89 -10.47
C ALA A 11 23.08 10.51 -9.64
N ILE A 12 22.48 9.75 -8.70
CA ILE A 12 21.43 10.24 -7.80
C ILE A 12 21.89 11.47 -7.00
N ARG A 13 23.15 11.47 -6.53
CA ARG A 13 23.72 12.59 -5.75
C ARG A 13 23.88 13.90 -6.52
N LYS A 14 23.87 13.86 -7.84
CA LYS A 14 23.97 15.06 -8.69
C LYS A 14 22.63 15.78 -8.87
N GLU A 15 21.53 15.10 -8.52
CA GLU A 15 20.17 15.60 -8.71
C GLU A 15 19.63 16.28 -7.45
N ASP A 16 18.75 17.26 -7.63
CA ASP A 16 17.97 17.79 -6.50
C ASP A 16 16.81 16.84 -6.21
N LEU A 17 16.94 16.05 -5.14
CA LEU A 17 15.95 15.03 -4.80
C LEU A 17 14.70 15.59 -4.12
N ARG A 18 14.74 16.84 -3.62
CA ARG A 18 13.68 17.44 -2.79
C ARG A 18 12.29 17.50 -3.46
N PRO A 19 12.16 17.71 -4.78
CA PRO A 19 10.84 17.74 -5.42
C PRO A 19 10.13 16.38 -5.43
N TYR A 20 10.87 15.28 -5.24
CA TYR A 20 10.34 13.93 -5.42
C TYR A 20 9.89 13.31 -4.10
N SER A 21 8.79 12.55 -4.16
CA SER A 21 8.16 11.91 -3.00
C SER A 21 8.37 10.39 -2.95
N SER A 22 8.66 9.74 -4.07
CA SER A 22 8.83 8.31 -4.19
C SER A 22 10.05 7.94 -5.04
N LEU A 23 10.64 6.79 -4.74
CA LEU A 23 11.80 6.26 -5.46
C LEU A 23 11.64 4.75 -5.66
N LEU A 24 11.70 4.31 -6.91
CA LEU A 24 11.68 2.91 -7.33
C LEU A 24 13.01 2.54 -7.98
N PHE A 25 13.63 1.47 -7.51
CA PHE A 25 14.77 0.85 -8.17
C PHE A 25 14.33 -0.36 -8.99
N THR A 26 14.38 -0.28 -10.31
CA THR A 26 14.02 -1.39 -11.19
C THR A 26 15.26 -2.17 -11.58
N ILE A 27 15.25 -3.49 -11.39
CA ILE A 27 16.35 -4.40 -11.74
C ILE A 27 16.00 -5.09 -13.06
N TYR A 28 16.97 -5.12 -13.99
CA TYR A 28 16.87 -5.87 -15.24
C TYR A 28 17.87 -7.03 -15.25
N GLN A 29 17.52 -8.05 -16.01
CA GLN A 29 18.39 -9.16 -16.32
C GLN A 29 18.57 -9.23 -17.82
N ASP A 30 19.79 -8.98 -18.27
CA ASP A 30 20.21 -9.21 -19.64
C ASP A 30 21.05 -10.50 -19.71
N GLN A 31 21.50 -10.87 -20.91
CA GLN A 31 22.27 -12.10 -21.14
C GLN A 31 23.58 -12.13 -20.35
N ASP A 32 24.23 -10.98 -20.21
CA ASP A 32 25.58 -10.88 -19.65
C ASP A 32 25.62 -10.33 -18.23
N ALA A 33 24.61 -9.55 -17.83
CA ALA A 33 24.61 -8.82 -16.58
C ALA A 33 23.21 -8.58 -16.00
N PHE A 34 23.21 -8.26 -14.71
CA PHE A 34 22.10 -7.58 -14.07
C PHE A 34 22.40 -6.08 -14.04
N SER A 35 21.38 -5.29 -14.32
CA SER A 35 21.45 -3.84 -14.33
C SER A 35 20.31 -3.22 -13.52
N ILE A 36 20.42 -1.93 -13.20
CA ILE A 36 19.48 -1.22 -12.34
C ILE A 36 19.22 0.19 -12.86
N GLU A 37 17.99 0.67 -12.71
CA GLU A 37 17.62 2.08 -12.85
C GLU A 37 17.02 2.63 -11.56
N ALA A 38 16.97 3.96 -11.45
CA ALA A 38 16.22 4.66 -10.42
C ALA A 38 15.14 5.55 -11.06
N CYS A 39 13.89 5.33 -10.68
CA CYS A 39 12.73 6.05 -11.16
C CYS A 39 12.10 6.84 -9.99
N PHE A 40 11.93 8.14 -10.17
CA PHE A 40 11.33 9.05 -9.19
C PHE A 40 9.92 9.44 -9.64
N ASP A 41 8.96 9.41 -8.72
CA ASP A 41 7.56 9.82 -8.93
C ASP A 41 6.97 9.37 -10.28
N GLU A 42 6.95 8.06 -10.50
CA GLU A 42 6.35 7.42 -11.69
C GLU A 42 6.92 7.93 -13.04
N GLY A 43 8.18 8.34 -13.04
CA GLY A 43 8.90 8.70 -14.26
C GLY A 43 9.13 10.19 -14.46
N ALA A 44 8.84 11.03 -13.45
CA ALA A 44 9.20 12.45 -13.44
C ALA A 44 10.72 12.66 -13.60
N LEU A 45 11.52 11.73 -13.09
CA LEU A 45 12.95 11.60 -13.38
C LEU A 45 13.31 10.12 -13.41
N VAL A 46 14.09 9.71 -14.40
CA VAL A 46 14.61 8.33 -14.49
C VAL A 46 16.09 8.35 -14.80
N LEU A 47 16.87 7.75 -13.92
CA LEU A 47 18.31 7.60 -14.06
C LEU A 47 18.62 6.18 -14.51
N GLY A 48 19.20 6.06 -15.70
CA GLY A 48 19.59 4.78 -16.27
C GLY A 48 18.51 4.09 -17.12
N ARG A 49 17.47 4.78 -17.60
CA ARG A 49 16.48 4.18 -18.49
C ARG A 49 17.07 3.69 -19.82
N GLU A 50 17.80 4.58 -20.50
CA GLU A 50 18.45 4.24 -21.77
C GLU A 50 19.76 3.48 -21.57
N ASN A 51 20.43 3.72 -20.44
CA ASN A 51 21.68 3.05 -20.07
C ASN A 51 21.62 2.61 -18.60
N PRO A 52 20.99 1.46 -18.31
CA PRO A 52 20.91 0.91 -16.96
C PRO A 52 22.30 0.67 -16.36
N TYR A 53 22.45 0.92 -15.06
CA TYR A 53 23.74 0.76 -14.39
C TYR A 53 23.98 -0.72 -14.10
N VAL A 54 25.08 -1.27 -14.59
CA VAL A 54 25.47 -2.66 -14.32
C VAL A 54 25.77 -2.84 -12.84
N ILE A 55 25.13 -3.83 -12.20
CA ILE A 55 25.28 -4.11 -10.76
C ILE A 55 26.07 -5.38 -10.47
N CYS A 56 25.99 -6.39 -11.34
CA CYS A 56 26.79 -7.62 -11.28
C CYS A 56 26.61 -8.45 -12.58
N GLY A 57 27.47 -9.45 -12.80
CA GLY A 57 27.32 -10.37 -13.95
C GLY A 57 26.17 -11.37 -13.81
N ALA A 58 25.70 -11.93 -14.93
CA ALA A 58 24.54 -12.83 -15.01
C ALA A 58 24.77 -14.26 -14.45
N ALA A 59 25.98 -14.58 -13.98
CA ALA A 59 26.32 -15.91 -13.46
C ALA A 59 25.57 -16.30 -12.17
N SER A 60 24.95 -15.34 -11.47
CA SER A 60 24.24 -15.58 -10.23
C SER A 60 22.73 -15.72 -10.43
N PRO A 61 22.04 -16.63 -9.71
CA PRO A 61 20.58 -16.75 -9.77
C PRO A 61 19.87 -15.44 -9.36
N TRP A 62 18.84 -15.05 -10.10
CA TRP A 62 18.12 -13.78 -9.91
C TRP A 62 17.62 -13.55 -8.46
N LYS A 63 17.09 -14.59 -7.78
CA LYS A 63 16.64 -14.49 -6.38
C LYS A 63 17.76 -14.11 -5.41
N LYS A 64 18.99 -14.55 -5.68
CA LYS A 64 20.16 -14.17 -4.88
C LYS A 64 20.57 -12.73 -5.16
N VAL A 65 20.46 -12.31 -6.42
CA VAL A 65 20.71 -10.93 -6.86
C VAL A 65 19.72 -9.98 -6.19
N GLU A 66 18.42 -10.25 -6.27
CA GLU A 66 17.37 -9.47 -5.63
C GLU A 66 17.65 -9.19 -4.15
N LYS A 67 17.95 -10.26 -3.40
CA LYS A 67 18.22 -10.18 -1.96
C LYS A 67 19.50 -9.40 -1.66
N ALA A 68 20.52 -9.53 -2.51
CA ALA A 68 21.77 -8.80 -2.36
C ALA A 68 21.59 -7.30 -2.67
N VAL A 69 20.85 -6.97 -3.75
CA VAL A 69 20.50 -5.61 -4.12
C VAL A 69 19.70 -4.94 -3.02
N GLY A 70 18.67 -5.60 -2.49
CA GLY A 70 17.87 -5.07 -1.38
C GLY A 70 18.72 -4.73 -0.14
N LYS A 71 19.68 -5.58 0.22
CA LYS A 71 20.63 -5.30 1.31
C LYS A 71 21.56 -4.12 1.00
N ALA A 72 22.08 -4.06 -0.23
CA ALA A 72 22.99 -3.01 -0.66
C ALA A 72 22.28 -1.63 -0.69
N LEU A 73 21.08 -1.57 -1.26
CA LEU A 73 20.24 -0.36 -1.27
C LEU A 73 19.86 0.08 0.14
N ALA A 74 19.43 -0.85 1.01
CA ALA A 74 19.09 -0.51 2.40
C ALA A 74 20.30 0.08 3.15
N LYS A 75 21.50 -0.45 2.93
CA LYS A 75 22.75 0.09 3.50
C LYS A 75 23.05 1.48 2.94
N LEU A 76 22.94 1.66 1.61
CA LEU A 76 23.18 2.93 0.93
C LEU A 76 22.25 4.03 1.46
N ILE A 77 20.95 3.77 1.49
CA ILE A 77 19.92 4.69 1.99
C ILE A 77 20.15 5.02 3.46
N LYS A 78 20.48 4.02 4.29
CA LYS A 78 20.79 4.24 5.71
C LYS A 78 22.02 5.13 5.91
N SER A 79 23.06 4.94 5.09
CA SER A 79 24.30 5.74 5.18
C SER A 79 24.14 7.19 4.71
N ASN A 80 23.14 7.48 3.88
CA ASN A 80 22.85 8.82 3.37
C ASN A 80 21.46 9.29 3.81
N SER A 81 21.06 8.98 5.05
CA SER A 81 19.66 9.11 5.50
C SER A 81 19.05 10.49 5.29
N SER A 82 19.83 11.57 5.41
CA SER A 82 19.38 12.94 5.15
C SER A 82 18.80 13.11 3.75
N SER A 83 19.50 12.63 2.73
CA SER A 83 19.11 12.73 1.31
C SER A 83 17.90 11.88 0.94
N TYR A 84 17.57 10.86 1.74
CA TYR A 84 16.46 9.93 1.46
C TYR A 84 15.31 10.03 2.48
N SER A 85 15.44 10.90 3.48
CA SER A 85 14.50 10.98 4.61
C SER A 85 13.12 11.53 4.20
N HIS A 86 13.07 12.36 3.17
CA HIS A 86 11.84 12.99 2.69
C HIS A 86 10.98 12.07 1.83
N PHE A 87 11.55 11.05 1.18
CA PHE A 87 10.76 10.10 0.38
C PHE A 87 9.69 9.41 1.24
N ASP A 88 8.45 9.43 0.80
CA ASP A 88 7.33 8.70 1.40
C ASP A 88 7.50 7.19 1.21
N SER A 89 7.96 6.78 0.02
CA SER A 89 8.21 5.39 -0.33
C SER A 89 9.56 5.20 -1.04
N ILE A 90 10.22 4.08 -0.72
CA ILE A 90 11.40 3.61 -1.44
C ILE A 90 11.26 2.11 -1.65
N ALA A 91 11.24 1.68 -2.90
CA ALA A 91 10.99 0.31 -3.30
C ALA A 91 12.03 -0.18 -4.33
N TYR A 92 12.11 -1.49 -4.51
CA TYR A 92 12.95 -2.13 -5.51
C TYR A 92 12.29 -3.43 -5.99
N GLY A 93 12.59 -3.85 -7.21
CA GLY A 93 12.11 -5.11 -7.75
C GLY A 93 12.65 -5.37 -9.14
N PHE A 94 12.51 -6.60 -9.62
CA PHE A 94 12.73 -6.89 -11.04
C PHE A 94 11.61 -6.28 -11.89
N ALA A 95 11.90 -5.92 -13.13
CA ALA A 95 10.91 -5.36 -14.06
C ALA A 95 9.64 -6.22 -14.20
N ASP A 96 9.80 -7.54 -14.24
CA ASP A 96 8.70 -8.53 -14.31
C ASP A 96 8.45 -9.24 -12.96
N GLY A 97 9.03 -8.73 -11.87
CA GLY A 97 9.05 -9.40 -10.56
C GLY A 97 8.17 -8.74 -9.50
N ASP A 98 8.24 -9.29 -8.29
CA ASP A 98 7.56 -8.73 -7.13
C ASP A 98 8.21 -7.41 -6.68
N LEU A 99 7.37 -6.51 -6.18
CA LEU A 99 7.81 -5.23 -5.62
C LEU A 99 8.15 -5.36 -4.14
N ASN A 100 9.40 -5.07 -3.79
CA ASN A 100 9.90 -5.08 -2.41
C ASN A 100 10.07 -3.65 -1.89
N TYR A 101 9.80 -3.44 -0.59
CA TYR A 101 9.89 -2.12 0.02
C TYR A 101 11.04 -2.01 1.00
N ILE A 102 11.89 -1.01 0.82
CA ILE A 102 12.87 -0.55 1.83
C ILE A 102 12.18 0.40 2.79
N ARG A 103 11.35 1.30 2.25
CA ARG A 103 10.45 2.17 2.99
C ARG A 103 9.07 2.10 2.37
N LYS A 104 8.10 1.58 3.11
CA LYS A 104 6.71 1.56 2.66
C LYS A 104 6.14 2.99 2.71
N PRO A 105 5.29 3.37 1.75
CA PRO A 105 4.51 4.59 1.86
C PRO A 105 3.82 4.58 3.22
N ARG A 106 4.00 5.66 3.99
CA ARG A 106 3.16 5.87 5.16
C ARG A 106 1.74 6.00 4.61
N LYS A 107 0.80 5.16 5.04
CA LYS A 107 -0.62 5.41 4.78
C LYS A 107 -0.87 6.87 5.16
N LYS A 108 -1.34 7.68 4.21
CA LYS A 108 -1.63 9.09 4.45
C LYS A 108 -2.50 9.16 5.70
N LYS A 109 -2.20 10.11 6.58
CA LYS A 109 -2.98 10.37 7.79
C LYS A 109 -4.35 11.02 7.52
N ASP A 110 -4.85 10.94 6.29
CA ASP A 110 -6.26 11.09 5.99
C ASP A 110 -7.01 9.74 6.16
N ASP A 111 -6.25 8.63 6.11
CA ASP A 111 -6.62 7.26 6.56
C ASP A 111 -6.23 7.00 8.03
N ALA A 112 -5.62 7.98 8.68
CA ALA A 112 -5.22 7.94 10.08
C ALA A 112 -5.34 9.34 10.67
N LEU A 113 -6.61 9.75 10.83
CA LEU A 113 -6.99 10.75 11.82
C LEU A 113 -6.22 10.45 13.13
N LEU A 114 -5.60 11.52 13.61
CA LEU A 114 -5.06 11.75 14.97
C LEU A 114 -3.59 11.41 15.19
N LYS A 115 -2.84 12.49 15.40
CA LYS A 115 -1.86 12.53 16.49
C LYS A 115 -2.64 12.91 17.74
N GLY A 116 -2.81 11.96 18.67
CA GLY A 116 -3.45 12.26 19.94
C GLY A 116 -3.71 11.07 20.84
N GLY A 117 -2.91 9.99 20.79
CA GLY A 117 -2.89 8.94 21.83
C GLY A 117 -4.18 8.17 22.14
N LYS A 118 -5.31 8.49 21.51
CA LYS A 118 -6.53 7.69 21.48
C LYS A 118 -6.73 7.22 20.05
N LYS A 119 -6.86 5.91 19.86
CA LYS A 119 -7.47 5.36 18.64
C LYS A 119 -8.87 5.97 18.58
N GLU A 120 -9.11 7.02 17.78
CA GLU A 120 -10.51 7.25 17.40
C GLU A 120 -10.86 6.10 16.48
N THR A 121 -11.87 5.37 16.92
CA THR A 121 -12.66 4.47 16.11
C THR A 121 -12.99 5.19 14.81
N VAL A 122 -12.48 4.66 13.68
CA VAL A 122 -12.91 5.10 12.36
C VAL A 122 -14.41 4.84 12.31
N HIS A 123 -15.21 5.90 12.27
CA HIS A 123 -16.66 5.76 12.18
C HIS A 123 -17.06 5.62 10.71
N PHE A 124 -17.61 4.46 10.36
CA PHE A 124 -18.17 4.24 9.03
C PHE A 124 -19.41 5.11 8.83
N THR A 125 -19.56 5.61 7.62
CA THR A 125 -20.71 6.34 7.09
C THR A 125 -21.46 5.46 6.08
N SER A 126 -22.66 5.88 5.67
CA SER A 126 -23.41 5.15 4.62
C SER A 126 -22.66 5.11 3.29
N GLU A 127 -21.85 6.12 2.99
CA GLU A 127 -21.03 6.22 1.77
C GLU A 127 -19.96 5.13 1.70
N ASP A 128 -19.41 4.69 2.84
CA ASP A 128 -18.43 3.60 2.90
C ASP A 128 -19.04 2.24 2.47
N PHE A 129 -20.37 2.18 2.40
CA PHE A 129 -21.13 0.99 2.03
C PHE A 129 -21.88 1.11 0.69
N LYS A 130 -21.69 2.20 -0.05
CA LYS A 130 -22.44 2.44 -1.31
C LYS A 130 -22.22 1.35 -2.36
N ASP A 131 -20.99 0.84 -2.44
CA ASP A 131 -20.58 -0.19 -3.40
C ASP A 131 -20.88 -1.62 -2.91
N PHE A 132 -21.57 -1.78 -1.77
CA PHE A 132 -21.93 -3.10 -1.29
C PHE A 132 -23.05 -3.67 -2.15
N THR A 133 -22.81 -4.88 -2.68
CA THR A 133 -23.91 -5.69 -3.21
C THR A 133 -24.91 -6.01 -2.09
N PRO A 134 -26.19 -6.26 -2.40
CA PRO A 134 -27.18 -6.60 -1.38
C PRO A 134 -26.77 -7.78 -0.49
N ALA A 135 -26.10 -8.78 -1.09
CA ALA A 135 -25.54 -9.93 -0.35
C ALA A 135 -24.44 -9.51 0.63
N LYS A 136 -23.53 -8.61 0.21
CA LYS A 136 -22.46 -8.08 1.07
C LYS A 136 -23.02 -7.22 2.20
N LEU A 137 -23.98 -6.35 1.91
CA LEU A 137 -24.68 -5.53 2.90
C LEU A 137 -25.37 -6.39 3.95
N LYS A 138 -26.11 -7.42 3.53
CA LYS A 138 -26.74 -8.39 4.43
C LYS A 138 -25.72 -9.08 5.35
N ALA A 139 -24.60 -9.55 4.81
CA ALA A 139 -23.55 -10.19 5.61
C ALA A 139 -22.98 -9.23 6.67
N TRP A 140 -22.72 -7.97 6.29
CA TRP A 140 -22.17 -6.98 7.21
C TRP A 140 -23.15 -6.56 8.29
N LEU A 141 -24.44 -6.37 7.97
CA LEU A 141 -25.49 -6.15 8.96
C LEU A 141 -25.57 -7.31 9.97
N THR A 142 -25.41 -8.55 9.51
CA THR A 142 -25.48 -9.74 10.38
C THR A 142 -24.30 -9.80 11.36
N VAL A 143 -23.11 -9.42 10.90
CA VAL A 143 -21.87 -9.62 11.67
C VAL A 143 -21.54 -8.41 12.53
N TYR A 144 -21.66 -7.19 12.00
CA TYR A 144 -21.08 -5.98 12.61
C TYR A 144 -22.11 -4.98 13.14
N LEU A 145 -23.27 -5.46 13.60
CA LEU A 145 -24.23 -4.61 14.30
C LEU A 145 -24.18 -4.84 15.80
N LYS A 146 -24.29 -3.74 16.56
CA LYS A 146 -24.39 -3.78 18.03
C LYS A 146 -25.56 -4.66 18.45
N ALA A 147 -25.39 -5.43 19.53
CA ALA A 147 -26.40 -6.37 20.02
C ALA A 147 -27.79 -5.74 20.19
N GLU A 148 -27.87 -4.54 20.76
CA GLU A 148 -29.12 -3.80 20.98
C GLU A 148 -29.85 -3.44 19.68
N ALA A 149 -29.11 -3.08 18.63
CA ALA A 149 -29.67 -2.76 17.33
C ALA A 149 -30.13 -4.04 16.63
N ASN A 150 -29.31 -5.09 16.70
CA ASN A 150 -29.61 -6.41 16.16
C ASN A 150 -30.91 -6.97 16.75
N GLU A 151 -31.11 -6.94 18.07
CA GLU A 151 -32.33 -7.42 18.73
C GLU A 151 -33.60 -6.67 18.29
N LYS A 152 -33.50 -5.36 18.05
CA LYS A 152 -34.64 -4.52 17.63
C LYS A 152 -35.07 -4.81 16.19
N SER A 153 -34.12 -5.02 15.29
CA SER A 153 -34.39 -5.20 13.86
C SER A 153 -34.36 -6.67 13.40
N TRP A 154 -34.03 -7.62 14.30
CA TRP A 154 -33.95 -9.06 14.01
C TRP A 154 -35.19 -9.60 13.29
N LYS A 155 -36.39 -9.21 13.74
CA LYS A 155 -37.65 -9.70 13.14
C LYS A 155 -37.89 -9.16 11.72
N GLU A 156 -37.45 -7.94 11.44
CA GLU A 156 -37.57 -7.33 10.12
C GLU A 156 -36.55 -7.95 9.14
N TRP A 157 -35.37 -8.32 9.61
CA TRP A 157 -34.32 -8.87 8.74
C TRP A 157 -34.61 -10.25 8.18
N PHE A 158 -35.27 -11.12 8.95
CA PHE A 158 -35.62 -12.46 8.50
C PHE A 158 -36.73 -12.47 7.43
N THR A 159 -37.53 -11.40 7.37
CA THR A 159 -38.62 -11.28 6.40
C THR A 159 -38.19 -10.53 5.14
N LEU A 160 -37.09 -9.78 5.19
CA LEU A 160 -36.57 -9.01 4.07
C LEU A 160 -35.77 -9.86 3.06
N LYS A 161 -36.14 -9.74 1.80
CA LYS A 161 -35.34 -10.23 0.66
C LYS A 161 -34.43 -9.12 0.17
N PHE A 162 -33.19 -9.08 0.69
CA PHE A 162 -32.21 -8.04 0.36
C PHE A 162 -31.96 -7.88 -1.14
N GLU A 163 -32.03 -8.97 -1.90
CA GLU A 163 -31.85 -8.98 -3.37
C GLU A 163 -32.92 -8.20 -4.14
N THR A 164 -34.06 -7.92 -3.52
CA THR A 164 -35.20 -7.24 -4.16
C THR A 164 -35.48 -5.86 -3.57
N LEU A 165 -34.58 -5.32 -2.75
CA LEU A 165 -34.75 -4.00 -2.14
C LEU A 165 -34.57 -2.90 -3.19
N SER A 166 -35.37 -1.83 -3.06
CA SER A 166 -35.14 -0.61 -3.84
C SER A 166 -33.85 0.08 -3.37
N GLU A 167 -33.33 0.99 -4.20
CA GLU A 167 -32.13 1.77 -3.83
C GLU A 167 -32.36 2.61 -2.56
N GLU A 168 -33.56 3.15 -2.37
CA GLU A 168 -33.95 3.88 -1.15
C GLU A 168 -33.88 2.98 0.09
N GLN A 169 -34.33 1.73 -0.04
CA GLN A 169 -34.26 0.74 1.04
C GLN A 169 -32.81 0.31 1.30
N LEU A 170 -32.01 0.13 0.25
CA LEU A 170 -30.57 -0.16 0.40
C LEU A 170 -29.86 0.99 1.11
N GLN A 171 -30.16 2.23 0.74
CA GLN A 171 -29.61 3.42 1.39
C GLN A 171 -29.99 3.48 2.87
N TYR A 172 -31.25 3.25 3.22
CA TYR A 172 -31.69 3.14 4.61
C TYR A 172 -30.86 2.10 5.39
N TRP A 173 -30.61 0.92 4.81
CA TRP A 173 -29.83 -0.13 5.47
C TRP A 173 -28.34 0.21 5.59
N ARG A 174 -27.77 0.96 4.65
CA ARG A 174 -26.39 1.48 4.76
C ARG A 174 -26.28 2.51 5.90
N GLU A 175 -27.25 3.42 6.01
CA GLU A 175 -27.33 4.40 7.10
C GLU A 175 -27.55 3.73 8.46
N PHE A 176 -28.40 2.70 8.48
CA PHE A 176 -28.65 1.90 9.67
C PHE A 176 -27.38 1.15 10.12
N LEU A 177 -26.64 0.54 9.18
CA LEU A 177 -25.36 -0.11 9.44
C LEU A 177 -24.35 0.86 10.01
N ALA A 178 -24.15 2.01 9.37
CA ALA A 178 -23.21 3.05 9.81
C ALA A 178 -23.52 3.53 11.25
N SER A 179 -24.79 3.80 11.53
CA SER A 179 -25.25 4.33 12.82
C SER A 179 -25.13 3.32 13.96
N ASN A 180 -25.20 2.02 13.66
CA ASN A 180 -25.25 0.95 14.66
C ASN A 180 -24.05 -0.01 14.58
N PHE A 181 -22.98 0.40 13.89
CA PHE A 181 -21.82 -0.43 13.65
C PHE A 181 -21.11 -0.83 14.95
N ASP A 182 -20.76 -2.12 15.05
CA ASP A 182 -20.01 -2.71 16.15
C ASP A 182 -18.52 -2.71 15.83
N TYR A 183 -17.86 -1.62 16.24
CA TYR A 183 -16.42 -1.45 16.05
C TYR A 183 -15.59 -2.41 16.90
N GLU A 184 -16.09 -2.83 18.06
CA GLU A 184 -15.36 -3.77 18.92
C GLU A 184 -15.19 -5.11 18.21
N LYS A 185 -16.28 -5.61 17.64
CA LYS A 185 -16.27 -6.86 16.87
C LYS A 185 -15.48 -6.76 15.56
N TYR A 186 -15.56 -5.63 14.86
CA TYR A 186 -14.76 -5.40 13.65
C TYR A 186 -13.25 -5.40 13.91
N HIS A 187 -12.83 -4.94 15.10
CA HIS A 187 -11.42 -4.88 15.48
C HIS A 187 -10.91 -6.12 16.21
N SER A 188 -11.78 -7.00 16.73
CA SER A 188 -11.38 -8.27 17.33
C SER A 188 -11.04 -9.36 16.31
N ASP A 189 -11.60 -9.26 15.10
CA ASP A 189 -11.46 -10.28 14.04
C ASP A 189 -10.28 -9.98 13.06
N LYS A 190 -9.39 -9.04 13.41
CA LYS A 190 -8.18 -8.68 12.62
C LYS A 190 -6.90 -9.05 13.36
#